data_AF-A0A9E5HRK4-F1
#
_entry.id   AF-A0A9E5HRK4-F1
#
_cell.length_a   1.000
_cell.length_b   1.000
_cell.length_c   1.000
_cell.angle_alpha   90.00
_cell.angle_beta   90.00
_cell.angle_gamma   90.00
#
_symmetry.space_group_name_H-M   'P 1'
#
loop_
_entity.id
_entity.type
_entity.pdbx_description
1 polymer ?
#
loop_
_entity_poly.entity_id
_entity_poly.type
_entity_poly.pdbx_seq_one_letter_code
_entity_poly.pdbx_strand_id
1 'polypeptide(L)'
;MNSAFPFSAIVGQDDMKLALTLTAIDPKIGGVLAFGDRGTGKSTAIRALADLLPNVDVVKGCPVNSERIDQVPDWVKTAQSTIISINTPVVDLPLGVSADRVTGALDIERALVDGVKEFQPGLLAKANRGYLYIDEVN
;
A
#
# COMPACT_ATOMS: atom_id res chain seq x y z
N MET A 1 1.91 20.31 1.70
CA MET A 1 1.77 19.78 0.34
C MET A 1 3.16 19.40 -0.15
N ASN A 2 3.63 18.18 0.15
CA ASN A 2 4.80 17.65 -0.55
C ASN A 2 4.24 16.88 -1.75
N SER A 3 4.05 17.57 -2.87
CA SER A 3 3.73 16.90 -4.14
C SER A 3 4.89 15.97 -4.45
N ALA A 4 4.62 14.74 -4.86
CA ALA A 4 5.68 13.85 -5.31
C ALA A 4 6.38 14.46 -6.53
N PHE A 5 7.61 14.05 -6.81
CA PHE A 5 8.28 14.46 -8.04
C PHE A 5 7.46 13.97 -9.25
N PRO A 6 7.22 14.79 -10.31
CA PRO A 6 6.34 14.39 -11.40
C PRO A 6 6.85 13.15 -12.16
N PHE A 7 5.98 12.16 -12.39
CA PHE A 7 6.34 10.90 -13.06
C PHE A 7 6.92 11.11 -14.46
N SER A 8 6.33 12.05 -15.22
CA SER A 8 6.78 12.42 -16.56
C SER A 8 8.13 13.14 -16.58
N ALA A 9 8.52 13.79 -15.49
CA ALA A 9 9.77 14.54 -15.38
C ALA A 9 10.97 13.69 -14.96
N ILE A 10 10.77 12.41 -14.61
CA ILE A 10 11.85 11.48 -14.27
C ILE A 10 12.72 11.28 -15.51
N VAL A 11 14.03 11.46 -15.37
CA VAL A 11 14.96 11.32 -16.50
C VAL A 11 15.26 9.84 -16.74
N GLY A 12 15.10 9.38 -17.98
CA GLY A 12 15.30 7.98 -18.37
C GLY A 12 14.34 7.02 -17.67
N GLN A 13 14.85 5.84 -17.30
CA GLN A 13 14.11 4.76 -16.63
C GLN A 13 12.91 4.26 -17.45
N ASP A 14 13.03 4.24 -18.77
CA ASP A 14 11.93 3.96 -19.69
C ASP A 14 11.30 2.58 -19.42
N ASP A 15 12.13 1.56 -19.21
CA ASP A 15 11.67 0.20 -18.88
C ASP A 15 10.90 0.16 -17.55
N MET A 16 11.39 0.87 -16.53
CA MET A 16 10.73 0.89 -15.22
C MET A 16 9.42 1.66 -15.27
N LYS A 17 9.37 2.81 -15.97
CA LYS A 17 8.13 3.56 -16.18
C LYS A 17 7.10 2.76 -16.95
N LEU A 18 7.53 2.04 -17.99
CA LEU A 18 6.68 1.16 -18.77
C LEU A 18 6.14 0.04 -17.90
N ALA A 19 7.00 -0.67 -17.16
CA ALA A 19 6.60 -1.75 -16.26
C ALA A 19 5.57 -1.28 -15.23
N LEU A 20 5.83 -0.14 -14.57
CA LEU A 20 4.91 0.44 -13.59
C LEU A 20 3.55 0.81 -14.21
N THR A 21 3.57 1.40 -15.41
CA THR A 21 2.35 1.76 -16.16
C THR A 21 1.55 0.52 -16.55
N LEU A 22 2.21 -0.54 -17.01
CA LEU A 22 1.57 -1.80 -17.35
C LEU A 22 0.90 -2.43 -16.12
N THR A 23 1.60 -2.47 -14.98
CA THR A 23 1.02 -3.01 -13.74
C THR A 23 -0.09 -2.14 -13.14
N ALA A 24 -0.11 -0.85 -13.44
CA ALA A 24 -1.22 0.04 -13.07
C ALA A 24 -2.49 -0.26 -13.87
N ILE A 25 -2.34 -0.76 -15.11
CA ILE A 25 -3.45 -1.15 -15.99
C ILE A 25 -3.93 -2.58 -15.66
N ASP A 26 -3.00 -3.53 -15.60
CA ASP A 26 -3.30 -4.92 -15.28
C ASP A 26 -2.32 -5.46 -14.21
N PRO A 27 -2.74 -5.54 -12.93
CA PRO A 27 -1.90 -6.08 -11.87
C PRO A 27 -1.65 -7.59 -12.00
N LYS A 28 -2.38 -8.33 -12.86
CA LYS A 28 -2.16 -9.76 -13.07
C LYS A 28 -0.87 -10.07 -13.83
N ILE A 29 -0.24 -9.07 -14.44
CA ILE A 29 1.10 -9.17 -15.03
C ILE A 29 2.11 -9.62 -13.96
N GLY A 30 1.88 -9.26 -12.69
CA GLY A 30 2.72 -9.65 -11.55
C GLY A 30 3.52 -8.47 -10.99
N GLY A 31 4.51 -8.79 -10.14
CA GLY A 31 5.36 -7.79 -9.51
C GLY A 31 6.43 -7.24 -10.45
N VAL A 32 6.83 -5.99 -10.21
CA VAL A 32 7.96 -5.36 -10.91
C VAL A 32 9.23 -5.53 -10.07
N LEU A 33 10.22 -6.23 -10.63
CA LEU A 33 11.56 -6.30 -10.06
C LEU A 33 12.45 -5.25 -10.72
N ALA A 34 12.80 -4.20 -9.97
CA ALA A 34 13.62 -3.10 -10.47
C ALA A 34 15.08 -3.21 -10.00
N PHE A 35 16.00 -3.54 -10.91
CA PHE A 35 17.43 -3.55 -10.64
C PHE A 35 18.04 -2.15 -10.66
N GLY A 36 19.07 -1.94 -9.85
CA GLY A 36 19.92 -0.75 -9.88
C GLY A 36 20.49 -0.42 -8.51
N ASP A 37 21.44 0.51 -8.46
CA ASP A 37 22.07 0.92 -7.21
C ASP A 37 21.14 1.75 -6.31
N ARG A 38 21.56 1.94 -5.06
CA ARG A 38 20.92 2.90 -4.16
C ARG A 38 21.02 4.30 -4.76
N GLY A 39 19.92 5.06 -4.71
CA GLY A 39 19.88 6.41 -5.25
C GLY A 39 19.51 6.52 -6.74
N THR A 40 19.18 5.40 -7.42
CA THR A 40 18.67 5.46 -8.81
C THR A 40 17.21 5.92 -8.92
N GLY A 41 16.55 6.35 -7.83
CA GLY A 41 15.20 6.90 -7.88
C GLY A 41 14.06 5.90 -8.03
N LYS A 42 14.29 4.60 -7.80
CA LYS A 42 13.25 3.53 -7.85
C LYS A 42 12.01 3.88 -7.03
N SER A 43 12.23 4.26 -5.77
CA SER A 43 11.14 4.60 -4.84
C SER A 43 10.52 5.97 -5.15
N THR A 44 11.25 6.87 -5.83
CA THR A 44 10.73 8.14 -6.35
C THR A 44 9.72 7.89 -7.46
N ALA A 45 10.01 6.99 -8.40
CA ALA A 45 9.13 6.70 -9.52
C ALA A 45 7.80 6.07 -9.11
N ILE A 46 7.80 5.16 -8.14
CA ILE A 46 6.57 4.55 -7.64
C ILE A 46 5.68 5.59 -6.95
N ARG A 47 6.26 6.45 -6.11
CA ARG A 47 5.51 7.55 -5.48
C ARG A 47 5.01 8.57 -6.49
N ALA A 48 5.82 8.88 -7.50
CA ALA A 48 5.44 9.77 -8.60
C ALA A 48 4.26 9.23 -9.40
N LEU A 49 4.24 7.91 -9.67
CA LEU A 49 3.10 7.27 -10.35
C LEU A 49 1.85 7.28 -9.45
N ALA A 50 1.98 6.93 -8.18
CA ALA A 50 0.86 6.92 -7.25
C ALA A 50 0.20 8.30 -7.06
N ASP A 51 0.98 9.38 -7.15
CA ASP A 51 0.48 10.77 -7.10
C ASP A 51 -0.20 11.20 -8.42
N LEU A 52 0.13 10.54 -9.54
CA LEU A 52 -0.51 10.77 -10.84
C LEU A 52 -1.83 10.01 -11.00
N LEU A 53 -1.96 8.86 -10.34
CA LEU A 53 -3.17 8.05 -10.41
C LEU A 53 -4.37 8.77 -9.77
N PRO A 54 -5.60 8.51 -10.23
CA PRO A 54 -6.80 9.03 -9.60
C PRO A 54 -6.84 8.67 -8.12
N ASN A 55 -7.37 9.58 -7.30
CA ASN A 55 -7.61 9.28 -5.90
C ASN A 55 -8.55 8.08 -5.76
N VAL A 56 -8.36 7.33 -4.69
CA VAL A 56 -9.19 6.19 -4.32
C VAL A 56 -10.17 6.62 -3.23
N ASP A 57 -11.44 6.33 -3.46
CA ASP A 57 -12.50 6.55 -2.48
C ASP A 57 -12.49 5.39 -1.49
N VAL A 58 -12.39 5.73 -0.20
CA VAL A 58 -12.24 4.75 0.89
C VAL A 58 -13.17 5.07 2.05
N VAL A 59 -13.66 4.02 2.70
CA VAL A 59 -14.41 4.11 3.95
C VAL A 59 -13.49 4.66 5.05
N LYS A 60 -13.88 5.78 5.67
CA LYS A 60 -13.11 6.42 6.74
C LYS A 60 -12.94 5.47 7.91
N GLY A 61 -11.68 5.28 8.35
CA GLY A 61 -11.34 4.40 9.47
C GLY A 61 -11.21 2.92 9.10
N CYS A 62 -11.29 2.57 7.81
CA CYS A 62 -11.04 1.22 7.32
C CYS A 62 -9.54 1.01 7.01
N PRO A 63 -8.84 0.08 7.68
CA PRO A 63 -7.40 -0.15 7.47
C PRO A 63 -7.06 -0.81 6.13
N VAL A 64 -8.04 -1.43 5.46
CA VAL A 64 -7.88 -2.08 4.16
C VAL A 64 -8.38 -1.21 2.99
N ASN A 65 -8.64 0.08 3.19
CA ASN A 65 -9.06 0.99 2.10
C ASN A 65 -10.30 0.51 1.30
N SER A 66 -11.25 -0.18 1.95
CA SER A 66 -12.49 -0.64 1.31
C SER A 66 -13.24 0.52 0.67
N GLU A 67 -13.75 0.34 -0.54
CA GLU A 67 -14.48 1.37 -1.28
C GLU A 67 -15.87 1.61 -0.69
N ARG A 68 -16.49 0.54 -0.18
CA ARG A 68 -17.84 0.55 0.37
C ARG A 68 -17.89 -0.10 1.75
N ILE A 69 -18.90 0.29 2.54
CA ILE A 69 -19.06 -0.19 3.92
C ILE A 69 -19.34 -1.70 3.99
N ASP A 70 -20.02 -2.28 2.99
CA ASP A 70 -20.32 -3.71 2.89
C ASP A 70 -19.09 -4.57 2.53
N GLN A 71 -18.00 -3.95 2.09
CA GLN A 71 -16.72 -4.61 1.82
C GLN A 71 -15.74 -4.47 2.99
N VAL A 72 -16.15 -3.85 4.10
CA VAL A 72 -15.30 -3.73 5.29
C VAL A 72 -15.23 -5.09 5.97
N PRO A 73 -14.03 -5.62 6.26
CA PRO A 73 -13.92 -6.88 6.99
C PRO A 73 -14.53 -6.80 8.39
N ASP A 74 -15.17 -7.89 8.83
CA ASP A 74 -15.89 -7.96 10.12
C ASP A 74 -15.04 -7.64 11.35
N TRP A 75 -13.73 -7.85 11.27
CA TRP A 75 -12.80 -7.53 12.36
C TRP A 75 -12.53 -6.03 12.52
N VAL A 76 -12.92 -5.20 11.55
CA VAL A 76 -12.76 -3.74 11.59
C VAL A 76 -13.96 -3.11 12.31
N LYS A 77 -13.74 -2.62 13.53
CA LYS A 77 -14.77 -1.95 14.34
C LYS A 77 -14.79 -0.43 14.20
N THR A 78 -13.77 0.14 13.58
CA THR A 78 -13.53 1.59 13.48
C THR A 78 -14.12 2.23 12.23
N ALA A 79 -14.67 1.44 11.32
CA ALA A 79 -15.18 1.93 10.04
C ALA A 79 -16.43 2.80 10.23
N GLN A 80 -16.44 3.93 9.53
CA GLN A 80 -17.56 4.88 9.48
C GLN A 80 -18.18 4.84 8.09
N SER A 81 -19.49 5.05 7.97
CA SER A 81 -20.18 5.11 6.66
C SER A 81 -19.77 6.30 5.78
N THR A 82 -18.86 7.15 6.25
CA THR A 82 -18.33 8.30 5.51
C THR A 82 -17.23 7.85 4.56
N ILE A 83 -17.35 8.21 3.28
CA ILE A 83 -16.33 7.99 2.26
C ILE A 83 -15.42 9.22 2.18
N ILE A 84 -14.11 8.99 2.12
CA ILE A 84 -13.09 10.02 1.90
C ILE A 84 -12.26 9.65 0.66
N SER A 85 -11.77 10.65 -0.05
CA SER A 85 -10.88 10.45 -1.20
C SER A 85 -9.43 10.64 -0.75
N ILE A 86 -8.59 9.63 -0.99
CA ILE A 86 -7.16 9.65 -0.64
C ILE A 86 -6.32 9.37 -1.88
N ASN A 87 -5.06 9.82 -1.90
CA ASN A 87 -4.12 9.43 -2.95
C ASN A 87 -3.88 7.91 -2.90
N THR A 88 -3.48 7.34 -4.04
CA THR A 88 -3.14 5.91 -4.13
C THR A 88 -2.09 5.56 -3.07
N PRO A 89 -2.34 4.59 -2.17
CA PRO A 89 -1.44 4.29 -1.07
C PRO A 89 -0.13 3.69 -1.58
N VAL A 90 0.99 4.14 -1.03
CA VAL A 90 2.30 3.54 -1.25
C VAL A 90 2.88 3.18 0.11
N VAL A 91 3.13 1.89 0.33
CA VAL A 91 3.63 1.36 1.59
C VAL A 91 5.01 0.77 1.35
N ASP A 92 5.99 1.20 2.14
CA ASP A 92 7.32 0.60 2.14
C ASP A 92 7.35 -0.63 3.08
N LEU A 93 7.92 -1.71 2.59
CA LEU A 93 8.25 -2.91 3.34
C LEU A 93 9.72 -2.84 3.76
N PRO A 94 10.02 -2.51 5.03
CA PRO A 94 11.40 -2.39 5.47
C PRO A 94 12.02 -3.77 5.66
N LEU A 95 13.34 -3.84 5.49
CA LEU A 95 14.13 -5.04 5.78
C LEU A 95 13.99 -5.44 7.25
N GLY A 96 13.91 -6.74 7.50
CA GLY A 96 13.80 -7.29 8.84
C GLY A 96 12.45 -7.06 9.53
N VAL A 97 11.42 -6.63 8.78
CA VAL A 97 10.04 -6.59 9.30
C VAL A 97 9.56 -8.00 9.65
N SER A 98 8.96 -8.17 10.83
CA SER A 98 8.38 -9.46 11.23
C SER A 98 7.17 -9.79 10.37
N ALA A 99 6.94 -11.09 10.11
CA ALA A 99 5.78 -11.56 9.36
C ALA A 99 4.45 -10.99 9.90
N ASP A 100 4.31 -10.97 11.23
CA ASP A 100 3.18 -10.37 11.96
C ASP A 100 2.92 -8.90 11.62
N ARG A 101 3.98 -8.10 11.39
CA ARG A 101 3.81 -6.70 10.95
C ARG A 101 3.43 -6.60 9.47
N VAL A 102 3.79 -7.59 8.66
CA VAL A 102 3.44 -7.63 7.23
C VAL A 102 1.99 -8.06 7.03
N THR A 103 1.63 -9.23 7.56
CA THR A 103 0.30 -9.84 7.40
C THR A 103 -0.73 -9.28 8.37
N GLY A 104 -0.27 -8.75 9.50
CA GLY A 104 -1.11 -8.47 10.66
C GLY A 104 -1.07 -9.64 11.64
N ALA A 105 -1.44 -9.35 12.89
CA ALA A 105 -1.38 -10.30 13.99
C ALA A 105 -2.63 -10.21 14.86
N LEU A 106 -3.00 -11.34 15.47
CA LEU A 106 -4.06 -11.40 16.46
C LEU A 106 -3.46 -11.15 17.84
N ASP A 107 -4.02 -10.21 18.60
CA ASP A 107 -3.63 -9.96 19.98
C ASP A 107 -4.16 -11.09 20.88
N ILE A 108 -3.31 -12.07 21.17
CA ILE A 108 -3.67 -13.26 21.96
C ILE A 108 -3.91 -12.89 23.43
N GLU A 109 -3.14 -11.96 23.99
CA GLU A 109 -3.27 -11.55 25.39
C GLU A 109 -4.65 -10.93 25.65
N ARG A 110 -5.06 -9.98 24.81
CA ARG A 110 -6.42 -9.41 24.88
C ARG A 110 -7.52 -10.42 24.57
N ALA A 111 -7.28 -11.35 23.65
CA ALA A 111 -8.24 -12.40 23.36
C ALA A 111 -8.45 -13.35 24.55
N LEU A 112 -7.41 -13.60 25.36
CA LEU A 112 -7.47 -14.48 26.53
C LEU A 112 -7.97 -13.76 27.79
N VAL A 113 -7.57 -12.51 28.02
CA VAL A 113 -7.92 -11.75 29.23
C VAL A 113 -9.28 -11.08 29.11
N ASP A 114 -9.54 -10.39 28.00
CA ASP A 114 -10.77 -9.60 27.81
C ASP A 114 -11.82 -10.36 26.99
N GLY A 115 -11.48 -11.54 26.45
CA GLY A 115 -12.33 -12.27 25.50
C GLY A 115 -12.47 -11.58 24.14
N VAL A 116 -11.73 -10.49 23.91
CA VAL A 116 -11.83 -9.66 22.71
C VAL A 116 -10.77 -10.07 21.69
N LYS A 117 -11.23 -10.71 20.60
CA LYS A 117 -10.38 -10.98 19.43
C LYS A 117 -10.12 -9.67 18.69
N GLU A 118 -8.97 -9.05 18.92
CA GLU A 118 -8.55 -7.83 18.23
C GLU A 118 -7.44 -8.14 17.23
N PHE A 119 -7.75 -8.01 15.95
CA PHE A 119 -6.77 -8.17 14.88
C PHE A 119 -6.10 -6.84 14.57
N GLN A 120 -4.77 -6.82 14.60
CA GLN A 120 -3.97 -5.67 14.23
C GLN A 120 -3.59 -5.76 12.75
N PRO A 121 -4.06 -4.83 11.90
CA PRO A 121 -3.76 -4.86 10.47
C PRO A 121 -2.28 -4.61 10.19
N GLY A 122 -1.69 -5.46 9.33
CA GLY A 122 -0.31 -5.32 8.88
C GLY A 122 -0.13 -4.31 7.75
N LEU A 123 1.09 -4.27 7.20
CA LEU A 123 1.45 -3.44 6.05
C LEU A 123 0.66 -3.80 4.79
N LEU A 124 0.32 -5.08 4.59
CA LEU A 124 -0.49 -5.51 3.44
C LEU A 124 -1.90 -4.92 3.44
N ALA A 125 -2.51 -4.77 4.62
CA ALA A 125 -3.81 -4.12 4.74
C ALA A 125 -3.73 -2.68 4.24
N LYS A 126 -2.70 -1.94 4.69
CA LYS A 126 -2.48 -0.54 4.31
C LYS A 126 -2.16 -0.36 2.83
N ALA A 127 -1.52 -1.35 2.21
CA ALA A 127 -1.14 -1.33 0.80
C ALA A 127 -2.30 -1.67 -0.15
N ASN A 128 -3.45 -2.12 0.38
CA ASN A 128 -4.59 -2.48 -0.46
C ASN A 128 -5.02 -1.29 -1.35
N ARG A 129 -5.30 -1.58 -2.62
CA ARG A 129 -5.61 -0.63 -3.69
C ARG A 129 -4.49 0.39 -3.99
N GLY A 130 -3.24 0.01 -3.74
CA GLY A 130 -2.09 0.80 -4.15
C GLY A 130 -0.85 -0.06 -4.36
N TYR A 131 0.31 0.43 -3.92
CA TYR A 131 1.61 -0.18 -4.15
C TYR A 131 2.29 -0.59 -2.86
N LEU A 132 2.90 -1.78 -2.87
CA LEU A 132 3.85 -2.23 -1.85
C LEU A 132 5.25 -2.16 -2.45
N TYR A 133 6.09 -1.26 -1.92
CA TYR A 133 7.49 -1.14 -2.29
C TYR A 133 8.34 -1.98 -1.35
N ILE A 134 9.26 -2.76 -1.89
CA ILE A 134 10.24 -3.54 -1.11
C ILE A 134 11.62 -3.05 -1.49
N ASP A 135 12.37 -2.52 -0.52
CA ASP A 135 13.77 -2.18 -0.71
C ASP A 135 14.63 -3.42 -0.42
N GLU A 136 15.66 -3.65 -1.24
CA GLU A 136 16.66 -4.71 -1.04
C GLU A 136 16.06 -6.14 -0.90
N VAL A 137 15.38 -6.65 -1.94
CA VAL A 137 14.75 -8.00 -1.96
C VAL A 137 15.76 -9.17 -1.90
N ASN A 138 17.06 -8.89 -1.91
CA ASN A 138 18.14 -9.86 -2.15
C ASN A 138 18.54 -10.67 -0.92
#